data_AF-A0A969KND4-F1
#
_entry.id   AF-A0A969KND4-F1
#
_cell.length_a   1.000
_cell.length_b   1.000
_cell.length_c   1.000
_cell.angle_alpha   90.00
_cell.angle_beta   90.00
_cell.angle_gamma   90.00
#
_symmetry.space_group_name_H-M   'P 1'
#
loop_
_entity.id
_entity.type
_entity.pdbx_description
1 polymer ?
#
loop_
_entity_poly.entity_id
_entity_poly.type
_entity_poly.pdbx_seq_one_letter_code
_entity_poly.pdbx_strand_id
1 'polypeptide(L)'
;MRPARHRRHSRARRPAAATGGRNQERPAVADHLHPRADRGGLGFSAQIYDLHDTLLAAASALISRCVCVRGCPACVGPVLENEFARLETKQLTLALLHTLRTGEAPSVTATPFSAPHPEVDFSL
;
A
#
# COMPACT_ATOMS: atom_id res chain seq x y z
N MET A 1 14.45 48.05 -47.53
CA MET A 1 14.91 47.68 -48.89
C MET A 1 15.33 46.21 -48.85
N ARG A 2 14.78 45.38 -49.76
CA ARG A 2 14.95 43.90 -49.95
C ARG A 2 14.12 42.93 -49.05
N PRO A 3 13.70 41.74 -49.55
CA PRO A 3 12.37 41.57 -50.16
C PRO A 3 11.57 40.29 -49.77
N ALA A 4 10.33 40.27 -50.28
CA ALA A 4 9.39 39.18 -50.63
C ALA A 4 9.72 37.70 -50.29
N ARG A 5 8.76 37.02 -49.64
CA ARG A 5 8.52 35.58 -49.85
C ARG A 5 7.03 35.25 -50.03
N HIS A 6 6.73 35.05 -51.31
CA HIS A 6 5.72 34.24 -51.95
C HIS A 6 4.74 33.38 -51.12
N ARG A 7 3.46 33.64 -51.42
CA ARG A 7 2.30 32.74 -51.63
C ARG A 7 2.51 31.25 -51.40
N ARG A 8 1.42 30.62 -50.89
CA ARG A 8 0.74 29.38 -51.34
C ARG A 8 0.13 28.71 -50.08
N HIS A 9 -1.03 28.08 -50.04
CA HIS A 9 -2.02 27.68 -51.02
C HIS A 9 -3.32 27.37 -50.25
N SER A 10 -4.44 27.73 -50.86
CA SER A 10 -5.80 27.28 -50.54
C SER A 10 -5.91 25.75 -50.48
N ARG A 11 -6.43 25.20 -49.38
CA ARG A 11 -7.04 23.87 -49.33
C ARG A 11 -8.31 23.90 -48.51
N ALA A 12 -9.42 24.07 -49.23
CA ALA A 12 -10.73 23.67 -48.80
C ALA A 12 -10.79 22.13 -48.67
N ARG A 13 -11.17 21.63 -47.50
CA ARG A 13 -11.62 20.25 -47.22
C ARG A 13 -12.42 20.33 -45.91
N ARG A 14 -13.62 19.78 -45.69
CA ARG A 14 -14.63 18.96 -46.39
C ARG A 14 -15.94 19.13 -45.57
N PRO A 15 -17.13 18.80 -46.10
CA PRO A 15 -18.40 19.02 -45.41
C PRO A 15 -18.63 18.06 -44.23
N ALA A 16 -19.47 18.52 -43.29
CA ALA A 16 -20.00 17.77 -42.17
C ALA A 16 -20.92 16.65 -42.65
N ALA A 17 -20.57 15.41 -42.33
CA ALA A 17 -21.46 14.24 -42.39
C ALA A 17 -21.75 13.85 -40.92
N ALA A 18 -22.97 14.13 -40.45
CA ALA A 18 -24.09 13.20 -40.45
C ALA A 18 -23.99 12.17 -39.31
N THR A 19 -24.57 12.59 -38.18
CA THR A 19 -25.48 11.84 -37.30
C THR A 19 -25.46 10.31 -37.38
N GLY A 20 -25.01 9.65 -36.30
CA GLY A 20 -25.20 8.21 -36.14
C GLY A 20 -24.95 7.74 -34.71
N GLY A 21 -26.03 7.46 -33.98
CA GLY A 21 -26.07 6.49 -32.88
C GLY A 21 -25.46 6.91 -31.54
N ARG A 22 -26.23 7.63 -30.71
CA ARG A 22 -26.03 7.58 -29.25
C ARG A 22 -26.52 6.22 -28.77
N ASN A 23 -25.66 5.19 -28.86
CA ASN A 23 -25.99 3.91 -28.25
C ASN A 23 -25.91 4.08 -26.73
N GLN A 24 -27.09 3.96 -26.13
CA GLN A 24 -27.37 4.23 -24.74
C GLN A 24 -27.19 2.92 -23.97
N GLU A 25 -25.95 2.62 -23.58
CA GLU A 25 -25.66 1.57 -22.59
C GLU A 25 -24.81 2.16 -21.46
N ARG A 26 -25.49 2.66 -20.44
CA ARG A 26 -25.02 2.65 -19.04
C ARG A 26 -25.70 1.42 -18.40
N PRO A 27 -25.11 0.64 -17.47
CA PRO A 27 -23.91 0.90 -16.66
C PRO A 27 -22.94 -0.30 -16.52
N ALA A 28 -21.66 -0.03 -16.25
CA ALA A 28 -20.88 -0.90 -15.37
C ALA A 28 -20.27 0.01 -14.32
N VAL A 29 -20.59 -0.28 -13.06
CA VAL A 29 -20.20 0.48 -11.89
C VAL A 29 -18.67 0.54 -11.85
N ALA A 30 -18.09 1.71 -12.11
CA ALA A 30 -16.68 1.94 -11.88
C ALA A 30 -16.48 2.11 -10.37
N ASP A 31 -16.55 0.99 -9.63
CA ASP A 31 -16.13 0.92 -8.23
C ASP A 31 -14.60 0.81 -8.19
N HIS A 32 -13.93 1.82 -8.73
CA HIS A 32 -12.50 2.00 -8.53
C HIS A 32 -12.33 2.92 -7.33
N LEU A 33 -12.44 2.33 -6.14
CA LEU A 33 -11.91 2.92 -4.92
C LEU A 33 -10.39 2.99 -5.06
N HIS A 34 -9.90 4.00 -5.78
CA HIS A 34 -8.49 4.35 -5.71
C HIS A 34 -8.23 4.93 -4.31
N PRO A 35 -7.27 4.39 -3.55
CA PRO A 35 -6.85 5.05 -2.32
C PRO A 35 -6.44 6.48 -2.70
N ARG A 36 -7.02 7.45 -2.00
CA ARG A 36 -6.65 8.85 -2.21
C ARG A 36 -5.16 8.96 -1.86
N ALA A 37 -4.36 9.13 -2.90
CA ALA A 37 -2.99 9.60 -2.78
C ALA A 37 -3.04 11.14 -2.72
N ASP A 38 -3.68 11.68 -1.69
CA ASP A 38 -3.42 13.06 -1.31
C ASP A 38 -2.01 13.12 -0.73
N ARG A 39 -1.14 13.77 -1.49
CA ARG A 39 0.24 14.09 -1.10
C ARG A 39 0.17 14.94 0.18
N GLY A 40 0.68 14.39 1.28
CA GLY A 40 0.87 15.10 2.53
C GLY A 40 0.34 14.29 3.71
N GLY A 41 1.25 13.61 4.41
CA GLY A 41 0.89 12.82 5.59
C GLY A 41 0.08 13.67 6.58
N LEU A 42 -0.94 13.04 7.18
CA LEU A 42 -1.89 13.67 8.09
C LEU A 42 -1.27 14.18 9.42
N GLY A 43 0.06 14.16 9.56
CA GLY A 43 0.79 14.64 10.74
C GLY A 43 0.79 13.69 11.95
N PHE A 44 0.20 12.50 11.84
CA PHE A 44 0.07 11.58 12.98
C PHE A 44 1.38 10.94 13.44
N SER A 45 2.44 10.91 12.63
CA SER A 45 3.65 10.16 12.97
C SER A 45 4.30 10.62 14.28
N ALA A 46 4.37 11.94 14.53
CA ALA A 46 4.91 12.47 15.77
C ALA A 46 4.05 12.09 16.99
N GLN A 47 2.74 12.27 16.88
CA GLN A 47 1.80 11.92 17.95
C GLN A 47 1.76 10.42 18.23
N ILE A 48 1.81 9.58 17.19
CA ILE A 48 1.89 8.12 17.31
C ILE A 48 3.21 7.71 17.94
N TYR A 49 4.31 8.38 17.58
CA TYR A 49 5.59 8.17 18.22
C TYR A 49 5.51 8.48 19.71
N ASP A 50 4.90 9.58 20.14
CA ASP A 50 4.74 9.85 21.58
C ASP A 50 3.86 8.81 22.30
N LEU A 51 2.92 8.18 21.58
CA LEU A 51 2.01 7.15 22.11
C LEU A 51 2.53 5.70 21.96
N HIS A 52 3.74 5.50 21.42
CA HIS A 52 4.21 4.17 21.00
C HIS A 52 4.15 3.13 22.12
N ASP A 53 4.56 3.47 23.35
CA ASP A 53 4.52 2.55 24.49
C ASP A 53 3.09 2.07 24.81
N THR A 54 2.13 2.98 24.76
CA THR A 54 0.71 2.68 24.98
C THR A 54 0.18 1.76 23.88
N LEU A 55 0.56 2.04 22.62
CA LEU A 55 0.16 1.22 21.48
C LEU A 55 0.76 -0.19 21.55
N LEU A 56 2.03 -0.32 21.89
CA LEU A 56 2.70 -1.62 22.04
C LEU A 56 2.09 -2.44 23.18
N ALA A 57 1.77 -1.81 24.31
CA ALA A 57 1.09 -2.47 25.42
C ALA A 57 -0.32 -2.95 25.01
N ALA A 58 -1.09 -2.09 24.32
CA ALA A 58 -2.42 -2.42 23.82
C ALA A 58 -2.39 -3.57 22.79
N ALA A 59 -1.41 -3.58 21.88
CA ALA A 59 -1.21 -4.65 20.91
C ALA A 59 -0.89 -5.98 21.60
N SER A 60 0.01 -5.98 22.59
CA SER A 60 0.34 -7.17 23.36
C SER A 60 -0.90 -7.73 24.09
N ALA A 61 -1.71 -6.86 24.70
CA ALA A 61 -2.96 -7.26 25.35
C ALA A 61 -4.00 -7.82 24.35
N LEU A 62 -4.16 -7.19 23.18
CA LEU A 62 -5.05 -7.63 22.11
C LEU A 62 -4.68 -9.03 21.60
N ILE A 63 -3.40 -9.29 21.36
CA ILE A 63 -2.93 -10.57 20.84
C ILE A 63 -3.04 -11.66 21.90
N SER A 64 -2.68 -11.34 23.15
CA SER A 64 -2.72 -12.30 24.26
C SER A 64 -4.14 -12.78 24.56
N ARG A 65 -5.15 -11.90 24.46
CA ARG A 65 -6.57 -12.26 24.69
C ARG A 65 -7.25 -12.95 23.50
N CYS A 66 -6.62 -12.97 22.32
CA CYS A 66 -7.22 -13.59 21.15
C CYS A 66 -7.20 -15.13 21.28
N VAL A 67 -8.32 -15.81 21.00
CA VAL A 67 -8.45 -17.27 21.14
C VAL A 67 -7.77 -18.09 20.05
N CYS A 68 -7.16 -17.45 19.05
CA CYS A 68 -6.44 -18.16 17.98
C CYS A 68 -5.14 -18.82 18.50
N VAL A 69 -4.79 -19.96 17.91
CA VAL A 69 -3.57 -20.72 18.27
C VAL A 69 -2.33 -20.08 17.64
N ARG A 70 -2.33 -19.94 16.30
CA ARG A 70 -1.16 -19.48 15.54
C ARG A 70 -1.20 -18.00 15.14
N GLY A 71 -2.32 -17.33 15.37
CA GLY A 71 -2.60 -15.98 14.86
C GLY A 71 -3.81 -15.97 13.92
N CYS A 72 -4.45 -14.81 13.79
CA CYS A 72 -5.50 -14.56 12.80
C CYS A 72 -5.37 -13.14 12.20
N PRO A 73 -6.04 -12.88 11.06
CA PRO A 73 -6.01 -11.56 10.40
C PRO A 73 -6.39 -10.39 11.31
N ALA A 74 -7.21 -10.64 12.34
CA ALA A 74 -7.68 -9.63 13.26
C ALA A 74 -6.70 -9.30 14.40
N CYS A 75 -5.77 -10.20 14.75
CA CYS A 75 -4.85 -9.98 15.89
C CYS A 75 -3.40 -9.74 15.49
N VAL A 76 -2.88 -10.52 14.53
CA VAL A 76 -1.46 -10.43 14.08
C VAL A 76 -1.32 -9.91 12.64
N GLY A 77 -2.43 -9.82 11.90
CA GLY A 77 -2.42 -9.50 10.47
C GLY A 77 -2.34 -10.74 9.58
N PRO A 78 -1.99 -10.60 8.29
CA PRO A 78 -2.04 -11.69 7.31
C PRO A 78 -1.23 -12.89 7.78
N VAL A 79 -1.91 -14.03 7.91
CA VAL A 79 -1.28 -15.30 8.28
C VAL A 79 -0.76 -15.91 6.98
N LEU A 80 0.53 -16.18 6.93
CA LEU A 80 1.15 -16.87 5.80
C LEU A 80 0.64 -18.31 5.77
N GLU A 81 -0.27 -18.62 4.83
CA GLU A 81 -0.91 -19.93 4.66
C GLU A 81 -0.18 -20.82 3.65
N ASN A 82 1.10 -20.58 3.40
CA ASN A 82 1.93 -21.47 2.60
C ASN A 82 2.34 -22.69 3.43
N GLU A 83 2.24 -23.88 2.83
CA GLU A 83 2.61 -25.19 3.42
C GLU A 83 4.02 -25.19 4.08
N PHE A 84 4.93 -24.35 3.58
CA PHE A 84 6.30 -24.18 4.06
C PHE A 84 6.46 -23.14 5.19
N ALA A 85 5.44 -22.34 5.47
CA ALA A 85 5.47 -21.29 6.48
C ALA A 85 4.54 -21.65 7.66
N ARG A 86 4.84 -22.78 8.33
CA ARG A 86 4.22 -23.10 9.62
C ARG A 86 4.84 -22.26 10.76
N LEU A 87 4.77 -20.94 10.63
CA LEU A 87 5.25 -20.05 11.69
C LEU A 87 4.22 -19.97 12.82
N GLU A 88 4.72 -19.99 14.05
CA GLU A 88 3.97 -19.62 15.26
C GLU A 88 3.88 -18.09 15.35
N THR A 89 3.20 -17.46 14.38
CA THR A 89 3.17 -15.99 14.19
C THR A 89 2.72 -15.27 15.45
N LYS A 90 1.69 -15.77 16.14
CA LYS A 90 1.24 -15.21 17.43
C LYS A 90 2.36 -15.14 18.47
N GLN A 91 3.11 -16.22 18.63
CA GLN A 91 4.19 -16.28 19.62
C GLN A 91 5.35 -15.35 19.22
N LEU A 92 5.70 -15.35 17.92
CA LEU A 92 6.73 -14.46 17.39
C LEU A 92 6.37 -12.99 17.55
N THR A 93 5.13 -12.60 17.26
CA THR A 93 4.67 -11.22 17.44
C THR A 93 4.70 -10.82 18.92
N LEU A 94 4.28 -11.70 19.84
CA LEU A 94 4.35 -11.42 21.27
C LEU A 94 5.79 -11.24 21.77
N ALA A 95 6.72 -12.08 21.31
CA ALA A 95 8.14 -11.96 21.63
C ALA A 95 8.73 -10.64 21.10
N LEU A 96 8.42 -10.28 19.85
CA LEU A 96 8.86 -9.01 19.26
C LEU A 96 8.33 -7.81 20.04
N LEU A 97 7.04 -7.81 20.39
CA LEU A 97 6.43 -6.75 21.21
C LEU A 97 7.07 -6.65 22.60
N HIS A 98 7.48 -7.78 23.19
CA HIS A 98 8.19 -7.78 24.46
C HIS A 98 9.56 -7.10 24.35
N THR A 99 10.34 -7.45 23.33
CA THR A 99 11.64 -6.81 23.04
C THR A 99 11.51 -5.32 22.78
N LEU A 100 10.55 -4.91 21.96
CA LEU A 100 10.33 -3.49 21.64
C LEU A 100 9.96 -2.67 22.89
N ARG A 101 9.30 -3.28 23.88
CA ARG A 101 8.90 -2.61 25.13
C ARG A 101 9.96 -2.61 26.21
N THR A 102 10.82 -3.62 26.25
CA THR A 102 11.81 -3.79 27.33
C THR A 102 13.22 -3.37 26.92
N GLY A 103 13.47 -3.22 25.61
CA GLY A 103 14.80 -3.01 25.07
C GLY A 103 15.70 -4.26 25.14
N GLU A 104 15.19 -5.38 25.67
CA GLU A 104 15.94 -6.63 25.80
C GLU A 104 15.79 -7.43 24.50
N ALA A 105 16.91 -7.64 23.81
CA ALA A 105 16.93 -8.48 22.62
C ALA A 105 16.55 -9.92 23.02
N PRO A 106 15.61 -10.56 22.32
CA PRO A 106 15.28 -11.94 22.62
C PRO A 106 16.49 -12.76 22.16
N SER A 107 17.00 -13.64 23.02
CA SER A 107 18.08 -14.58 22.66
C SER A 107 17.54 -15.67 21.72
N VAL A 108 17.11 -15.28 20.52
CA VAL A 108 16.77 -16.17 19.42
C VAL A 108 17.99 -16.15 18.52
N THR A 109 18.58 -17.32 18.29
CA THR A 109 19.65 -17.51 17.31
C THR A 109 19.12 -17.05 15.95
N ALA A 110 19.48 -15.84 15.55
CA ALA A 110 19.02 -15.25 14.31
C ALA A 110 19.57 -16.06 13.14
N THR A 111 18.72 -16.86 12.49
CA THR A 111 18.97 -17.21 11.09
C THR A 111 18.74 -15.92 10.31
N PRO A 112 19.73 -15.40 9.56
CA PRO A 112 19.57 -14.14 8.87
C PRO A 112 18.43 -14.26 7.86
N PHE A 113 17.34 -13.52 8.08
CA PHE A 113 16.34 -13.21 7.07
C PHE A 113 16.96 -12.20 6.08
N SER A 114 18.05 -12.58 5.43
CA SER A 114 18.68 -11.81 4.37
C SER A 114 18.41 -12.52 3.05
N ALA A 115 17.15 -12.50 2.63
CA ALA A 115 16.84 -12.64 1.22
C ALA A 115 16.94 -11.23 0.59
N PRO A 116 17.66 -11.02 -0.51
CA PRO A 116 17.71 -9.72 -1.18
C PRO A 116 16.29 -9.36 -1.64
N HIS A 117 15.72 -8.28 -1.09
CA HIS A 117 14.52 -7.69 -1.64
C HIS A 117 14.85 -7.13 -3.03
N PRO A 118 14.06 -7.42 -4.09
CA PRO A 118 14.29 -6.81 -5.39
C PRO A 118 14.16 -5.30 -5.25
N GLU A 119 15.13 -4.55 -5.76
CA GLU A 119 15.17 -3.09 -5.71
C GLU A 119 13.87 -2.52 -6.26
N VAL A 120 13.08 -1.87 -5.39
CA VAL A 120 11.83 -1.23 -5.79
C VAL A 120 12.19 0.14 -6.36
N ASP A 121 12.22 0.24 -7.69
CA ASP A 121 12.39 1.52 -8.39
C ASP A 121 11.11 2.36 -8.26
N PHE A 122 11.21 3.47 -7.52
CA PHE A 122 10.14 4.44 -7.28
C PHE A 122 10.20 5.64 -8.23
N SER A 123 10.76 5.49 -9.44
CA SER A 123 10.76 6.53 -10.48
C SER A 123 9.60 6.34 -11.45
N LEU A 124 8.41 6.83 -11.10
CA LEU A 124 7.27 7.05 -12.01
C LEU A 124 6.53 8.35 -11.67
#